data_AF-A0AAD7B5M5-F1
#
_entry.id   AF-A0AAD7B5M5-F1
#
_cell.length_a   1.000
_cell.length_b   1.000
_cell.length_c   1.000
_cell.angle_alpha   90.00
_cell.angle_beta   90.00
_cell.angle_gamma   90.00
#
_symmetry.space_group_name_H-M   'P 1'
#
loop_
_entity.id
_entity.type
_entity.pdbx_description
1 polymer ?
#
loop_
_entity_poly.entity_id
_entity_poly.type
_entity_poly.pdbx_seq_one_letter_code
_entity_poly.pdbx_strand_id
1 'polypeptide(L)'
;MEQEASPSPPPRQKLSIYPAPDPEILLLDTPSALEAHIGTARRTLTTQYRTAHAEVQSLVSRWIGVENRVENRIKALLPPDERVLPGALYVAIAFLTGSILARRRSFPVRAVFPPVLAGTAAVYYLPKLSANVRAYASDLEDEYTPELARIHETGKAHTAMGWARAVDGTREVREKGKQGVLAAIEQVQGLTGLRIREALGVAKSMEEKAVGIVEEKIEEIEHKAEKRLEELERQVEAAAKERTV
;
A
#
# COMPACT_ATOMS: atom_id res chain seq x y z
N MET A 1 -92.50 -29.45 86.44
CA MET A 1 -92.02 -28.09 86.75
C MET A 1 -90.68 -27.95 86.07
N GLU A 2 -90.64 -27.32 84.90
CA GLU A 2 -89.42 -26.83 84.27
C GLU A 2 -89.82 -25.57 83.49
N GLN A 3 -89.22 -24.44 83.84
CA GLN A 3 -89.47 -23.13 83.22
C GLN A 3 -88.62 -23.01 81.96
N GLU A 4 -89.27 -22.76 80.81
CA GLU A 4 -88.61 -22.37 79.57
C GLU A 4 -88.05 -20.95 79.69
N ALA A 5 -86.73 -20.80 79.52
CA ALA A 5 -86.07 -19.52 79.33
C ALA A 5 -86.01 -19.19 77.83
N SER A 6 -86.77 -18.18 77.39
CA SER A 6 -86.71 -17.64 76.02
C SER A 6 -85.57 -16.62 75.85
N PRO A 7 -84.92 -16.54 74.66
CA PRO A 7 -83.71 -15.74 74.43
C PRO A 7 -83.99 -14.24 74.23
N SER A 8 -83.06 -13.39 74.67
CA SER A 8 -83.17 -11.92 74.56
C SER A 8 -82.93 -11.38 73.13
N PRO A 9 -83.59 -10.29 72.72
CA PRO A 9 -83.41 -9.70 71.39
C PRO A 9 -82.05 -9.00 71.21
N PRO A 10 -81.53 -8.87 69.98
CA PRO A 10 -80.23 -8.25 69.72
C PRO A 10 -80.23 -6.74 70.05
N PRO A 11 -79.10 -6.17 70.50
CA PRO A 11 -79.03 -4.77 70.91
C PRO A 11 -79.20 -3.83 69.71
N ARG A 12 -80.03 -2.79 69.89
CA ARG A 12 -80.30 -1.76 68.89
C ARG A 12 -79.04 -0.91 68.65
N GLN A 13 -78.58 -0.83 67.40
CA GLN A 13 -77.52 0.09 66.98
C GLN A 13 -77.96 1.54 67.20
N LYS A 14 -77.21 2.28 68.01
CA LYS A 14 -77.40 3.73 68.22
C LYS A 14 -76.77 4.47 67.05
N LEU A 15 -77.56 5.29 66.37
CA LEU A 15 -77.10 6.18 65.30
C LEU A 15 -76.23 7.30 65.92
N SER A 16 -75.05 7.55 65.35
CA SER A 16 -74.15 8.62 65.80
C SER A 16 -74.73 10.00 65.45
N ILE A 17 -74.64 10.95 66.37
CA ILE A 17 -75.18 12.32 66.25
C ILE A 17 -74.18 13.27 65.57
N TYR A 18 -72.94 12.82 65.34
CA TYR A 18 -71.91 13.60 64.65
C TYR A 18 -71.94 13.33 63.15
N PRO A 19 -71.70 14.35 62.31
CA PRO A 19 -71.47 14.13 60.89
C PRO A 19 -70.25 13.21 60.75
N ALA A 20 -70.37 12.18 59.92
CA ALA A 20 -69.24 11.31 59.61
C ALA A 20 -68.13 12.16 58.96
N PRO A 21 -66.85 11.94 59.31
CA PRO A 21 -65.75 12.62 58.66
C PRO A 21 -65.80 12.35 57.15
N ASP A 22 -65.61 13.39 56.33
CA ASP A 22 -65.63 13.27 54.89
C ASP A 22 -64.63 12.18 54.46
N PRO A 23 -65.04 11.22 53.60
CA PRO A 23 -64.17 10.12 53.21
C PRO A 23 -62.93 10.67 52.51
N GLU A 24 -61.75 10.31 52.99
CA GLU A 24 -60.47 10.66 52.33
C GLU A 24 -60.40 9.90 51.00
N ILE A 25 -60.59 10.64 49.89
CA ILE A 25 -60.61 10.08 48.54
C ILE A 25 -59.16 9.74 48.14
N LEU A 26 -58.79 8.47 48.31
CA LEU A 26 -57.50 7.94 47.90
C LEU A 26 -57.54 7.66 46.38
N LEU A 27 -57.01 8.59 45.59
CA LEU A 27 -56.87 8.45 44.13
C LEU A 27 -55.80 7.37 43.83
N LEU A 28 -56.23 6.13 43.62
CA LEU A 28 -55.38 5.08 43.08
C LEU A 28 -55.31 5.19 41.57
N ASP A 29 -54.19 5.72 41.08
CA ASP A 29 -53.83 5.82 39.66
C ASP A 29 -53.56 4.41 39.10
N THR A 30 -54.64 3.66 38.92
CA THR A 30 -54.58 2.28 38.43
C THR A 30 -54.76 2.33 36.93
N PRO A 31 -53.76 1.94 36.13
CA PRO A 31 -53.85 2.08 34.69
C PRO A 31 -55.04 1.27 34.16
N SER A 32 -55.81 1.91 33.29
CA SER A 32 -56.93 1.25 32.62
C SER A 32 -56.43 0.07 31.79
N ALA A 33 -57.25 -0.96 31.62
CA ALA A 33 -56.91 -2.09 30.75
C ALA A 33 -56.52 -1.60 29.34
N LEU A 34 -57.20 -0.58 28.81
CA LEU A 34 -56.85 0.00 27.51
C LEU A 34 -55.50 0.71 27.51
N GLU A 35 -55.18 1.43 28.59
CA GLU A 35 -53.90 2.11 28.76
C GLU A 35 -52.73 1.13 28.79
N ALA A 36 -52.91 -0.02 29.46
CA ALA A 36 -51.92 -1.10 29.45
C ALA A 36 -51.68 -1.61 28.02
N HIS A 37 -52.75 -1.84 27.23
CA HIS A 37 -52.63 -2.32 25.86
C HIS A 37 -51.95 -1.28 24.95
N ILE A 38 -52.34 -0.01 25.02
CA ILE A 38 -51.69 1.07 24.25
C ILE A 38 -50.22 1.20 24.66
N GLY A 39 -49.92 1.10 25.95
CA GLY A 39 -48.56 1.12 26.48
C GLY A 39 -47.70 -0.01 25.93
N THR A 40 -48.23 -1.24 25.87
CA THR A 40 -47.52 -2.39 25.27
C THR A 40 -47.33 -2.21 23.77
N ALA A 41 -48.37 -1.82 23.02
CA ALA A 41 -48.29 -1.61 21.58
C ALA A 41 -47.28 -0.51 21.22
N ARG A 42 -47.28 0.61 21.94
CA ARG A 42 -46.29 1.67 21.76
C ARG A 42 -44.87 1.16 22.02
N ARG A 43 -44.66 0.40 23.10
CA ARG A 43 -43.35 -0.13 23.46
C ARG A 43 -42.85 -1.14 22.43
N THR A 44 -43.69 -2.04 21.94
CA THR A 44 -43.30 -3.02 20.91
C THR A 44 -42.96 -2.31 19.60
N LEU A 45 -43.80 -1.39 19.13
CA LEU A 45 -43.53 -0.61 17.91
C LEU A 45 -42.25 0.22 18.03
N THR A 46 -42.06 0.91 19.17
CA THR A 46 -40.85 1.72 19.39
C THR A 46 -39.60 0.84 19.47
N THR A 47 -39.70 -0.35 20.09
CA THR A 47 -38.58 -1.29 20.19
C THR A 47 -38.23 -1.85 18.81
N GLN A 48 -39.22 -2.31 18.04
CA GLN A 48 -39.00 -2.81 16.68
C GLN A 48 -38.37 -1.74 15.77
N TYR A 49 -38.88 -0.51 15.83
CA TYR A 49 -38.31 0.61 15.09
C TYR A 49 -36.86 0.90 15.52
N ARG A 50 -36.58 0.95 16.82
CA ARG A 50 -35.22 1.17 17.34
C ARG A 50 -34.27 0.04 16.95
N THR A 51 -34.70 -1.21 16.99
CA THR A 51 -33.89 -2.36 16.57
C THR A 51 -33.59 -2.29 15.08
N ALA A 52 -34.59 -2.05 14.23
CA ALA A 52 -34.38 -1.89 12.79
C ALA A 52 -33.41 -0.73 12.48
N HIS A 53 -33.59 0.41 13.16
CA HIS A 53 -32.69 1.54 13.03
C HIS A 53 -31.27 1.21 13.51
N ALA A 54 -31.11 0.47 14.61
CA ALA A 54 -29.81 0.06 15.13
C ALA A 54 -29.07 -0.89 14.19
N GLU A 55 -29.77 -1.83 13.53
CA GLU A 55 -29.19 -2.72 12.53
C GLU A 55 -28.67 -1.94 11.32
N VAL A 56 -29.48 -1.01 10.78
CA VAL A 56 -29.05 -0.14 9.68
C VAL A 56 -27.85 0.70 10.10
N GLN A 57 -27.89 1.31 11.29
CA GLN A 57 -26.78 2.11 11.79
C GLN A 57 -25.51 1.28 11.98
N SER A 58 -25.64 0.02 12.40
CA SER A 58 -24.53 -0.92 12.54
C SER A 58 -23.90 -1.30 11.19
N LEU A 59 -24.71 -1.48 10.16
CA LEU A 59 -24.22 -1.72 8.78
C LEU A 59 -23.48 -0.50 8.23
N VAL A 60 -24.05 0.69 8.39
CA VAL A 60 -23.42 1.96 7.99
C VAL A 60 -22.11 2.16 8.74
N SER A 61 -22.09 1.92 10.05
CA SER A 61 -20.88 2.04 10.86
C SER A 61 -19.78 1.06 10.43
N ARG A 62 -20.15 -0.18 10.07
CA ARG A 62 -19.21 -1.16 9.51
C ARG A 62 -18.65 -0.71 8.17
N TRP A 63 -19.49 -0.15 7.30
CA TRP A 63 -19.07 0.38 6.01
C TRP A 63 -18.10 1.56 6.17
N ILE A 64 -18.43 2.54 7.02
CA ILE A 64 -17.54 3.67 7.35
C ILE A 64 -16.23 3.15 7.94
N GLY A 65 -16.26 2.12 8.78
CA GLY A 65 -15.06 1.49 9.31
C GLY A 65 -14.18 0.88 8.22
N VAL A 66 -14.76 0.28 7.18
CA VAL A 66 -14.02 -0.22 6.01
C VAL A 66 -13.42 0.95 5.23
N GLU A 67 -14.21 1.99 4.96
CA GLU A 67 -13.76 3.19 4.25
C GLU A 67 -12.58 3.86 4.97
N ASN A 68 -12.70 4.10 6.27
CA ASN A 68 -11.63 4.70 7.07
C ASN A 68 -10.36 3.84 7.08
N ARG A 69 -10.48 2.51 7.13
CA ARG A 69 -9.30 1.62 7.03
C ARG A 69 -8.62 1.75 5.67
N VAL A 70 -9.40 1.76 4.59
CA VAL A 70 -8.87 1.91 3.23
C VAL A 70 -8.25 3.29 3.05
N GLU A 71 -8.92 4.35 3.48
CA GLU A 71 -8.43 5.72 3.42
C GLU A 71 -7.13 5.88 4.21
N ASN A 72 -7.09 5.41 5.45
CA ASN A 72 -5.89 5.45 6.27
C ASN A 72 -4.75 4.65 5.63
N ARG A 73 -5.05 3.51 4.99
CA ARG A 73 -4.04 2.72 4.28
C ARG A 73 -3.51 3.45 3.05
N ILE A 74 -4.39 4.03 2.24
CA ILE A 74 -4.00 4.80 1.06
C ILE A 74 -3.14 5.99 1.48
N LYS A 75 -3.55 6.73 2.52
CA LYS A 75 -2.77 7.84 3.07
C LYS A 75 -1.41 7.40 3.62
N ALA A 76 -1.33 6.22 4.25
CA ALA A 76 -0.07 5.68 4.73
C ALA A 76 0.89 5.28 3.59
N LEU A 77 0.36 4.81 2.46
CA LEU A 77 1.16 4.47 1.29
C LEU A 77 1.61 5.73 0.52
N LEU A 78 0.81 6.78 0.54
CA LEU A 78 1.05 7.99 -0.24
C LEU A 78 2.06 8.93 0.45
N PRO A 79 3.25 9.15 -0.13
CA PRO A 79 4.22 10.07 0.44
C PRO A 79 3.79 11.53 0.20
N PRO A 80 3.86 12.42 1.22
CA PRO A 80 3.40 13.81 1.11
C PRO A 80 4.29 14.68 0.21
N ASP A 81 5.56 14.30 0.04
CA ASP A 81 6.54 15.08 -0.72
C ASP A 81 6.52 14.81 -2.23
N GLU A 82 5.74 13.82 -2.69
CA GLU A 82 5.75 13.35 -4.07
C GLU A 82 4.53 13.87 -4.84
N ARG A 83 4.72 14.34 -6.08
CA ARG A 83 3.63 14.80 -6.93
C ARG A 83 2.96 13.61 -7.63
N VAL A 84 2.00 13.00 -6.94
CA VAL A 84 1.37 11.74 -7.39
C VAL A 84 0.55 11.92 -8.67
N LEU A 85 -0.21 13.01 -8.79
CA LEU A 85 -1.08 13.27 -9.96
C LEU A 85 -0.33 13.26 -11.30
N PRO A 86 0.73 14.08 -11.52
CA PRO A 86 1.47 14.02 -12.77
C PRO A 86 2.20 12.68 -12.95
N GLY A 87 2.76 12.10 -11.89
CA GLY A 87 3.42 10.79 -11.94
C GLY A 87 2.47 9.67 -12.41
N ALA A 88 1.25 9.63 -11.87
CA ALA A 88 0.22 8.67 -12.26
C ALA A 88 -0.22 8.83 -13.72
N LEU A 89 -0.30 10.08 -14.21
CA LEU A 89 -0.55 10.35 -15.63
C LEU A 89 0.55 9.78 -16.53
N TYR A 90 1.83 9.96 -16.18
CA TYR A 90 2.94 9.40 -16.95
C TYR A 90 2.92 7.86 -16.95
N VAL A 91 2.58 7.24 -15.82
CA VAL A 91 2.40 5.78 -15.73
C VAL A 91 1.25 5.31 -16.63
N ALA A 92 0.12 6.01 -16.62
CA ALA A 92 -1.02 5.69 -17.48
C ALA A 92 -0.67 5.84 -18.98
N ILE A 93 0.08 6.88 -19.34
CA ILE A 93 0.58 7.08 -20.71
C ILE A 93 1.56 5.97 -21.10
N ALA A 94 2.45 5.54 -20.20
CA ALA A 94 3.36 4.43 -20.45
C ALA A 94 2.60 3.11 -20.67
N PHE A 95 1.57 2.84 -19.86
CA PHE A 95 0.67 1.69 -20.05
C PHE A 95 -0.02 1.73 -21.42
N LEU A 96 -0.61 2.87 -21.78
CA LEU A 96 -1.32 3.04 -23.05
C LEU A 96 -0.38 2.90 -24.24
N THR A 97 0.81 3.51 -24.15
CA THR A 97 1.88 3.37 -25.15
C THR A 97 2.30 1.91 -25.29
N GLY A 98 2.47 1.19 -24.19
CA GLY A 98 2.75 -0.25 -24.20
C GLY A 98 1.65 -1.07 -24.85
N SER A 99 0.38 -0.73 -24.61
CA SER A 99 -0.77 -1.39 -25.26
C SER A 99 -0.81 -1.15 -26.77
N ILE A 100 -0.52 0.07 -27.21
CA ILE A 100 -0.43 0.40 -28.64
C ILE A 100 0.74 -0.37 -29.28
N LEU A 101 1.90 -0.41 -28.63
CA LEU A 101 3.08 -1.07 -29.17
C LEU A 101 2.93 -2.60 -29.21
N ALA A 102 2.28 -3.18 -28.21
CA ALA A 102 2.02 -4.62 -28.15
C ALA A 102 0.80 -5.06 -28.98
N ARG A 103 0.05 -4.12 -29.58
CA ARG A 103 -1.18 -4.37 -30.34
C ARG A 103 -1.03 -5.44 -31.41
N ARG A 104 0.11 -5.46 -32.13
CA ARG A 104 0.38 -6.39 -33.23
C ARG A 104 1.18 -7.63 -32.81
N ARG A 105 1.45 -7.82 -31.52
CA ARG A 105 2.23 -8.95 -31.01
C ARG A 105 1.31 -10.08 -30.53
N SER A 106 1.89 -11.26 -30.32
CA SER A 106 1.19 -12.43 -29.77
C SER A 106 0.48 -12.10 -28.46
N PHE A 107 -0.61 -12.84 -28.16
CA PHE A 107 -1.45 -12.61 -26.99
C PHE A 107 -0.69 -12.49 -25.65
N PRO A 108 0.31 -13.33 -25.33
CA PRO A 108 1.06 -13.22 -24.08
C PRO A 108 1.81 -11.89 -23.97
N VAL A 109 2.46 -11.46 -25.06
CA VAL A 109 3.19 -10.18 -25.06
C VAL A 109 2.21 -9.02 -24.98
N ARG A 110 1.05 -9.12 -25.64
CA ARG A 110 -0.01 -8.11 -25.54
C ARG A 110 -0.52 -7.93 -24.11
N ALA A 111 -0.58 -9.00 -23.32
CA ALA A 111 -1.02 -8.95 -21.94
C ALA A 111 0.06 -8.43 -20.97
N VAL A 112 1.33 -8.83 -21.18
CA VAL A 112 2.42 -8.55 -20.23
C VAL A 112 3.13 -7.22 -20.52
N PHE A 113 3.22 -6.81 -21.78
CA PHE A 113 4.01 -5.65 -22.16
C PHE A 113 3.46 -4.32 -21.60
N PRO A 114 2.13 -4.05 -21.63
CA PRO A 114 1.58 -2.83 -21.04
C PRO A 114 1.84 -2.67 -19.52
N PRO A 115 1.55 -3.68 -18.65
CA PRO A 115 1.82 -3.55 -17.22
C PRO A 115 3.30 -3.49 -16.90
N VAL A 116 4.18 -4.14 -17.67
CA VAL A 116 5.63 -4.02 -17.48
C VAL A 116 6.08 -2.58 -17.74
N LEU A 117 5.66 -1.96 -18.85
CA LEU A 117 5.99 -0.56 -19.12
C LEU A 117 5.44 0.38 -18.04
N ALA A 118 4.19 0.17 -17.61
CA ALA A 118 3.60 0.93 -16.52
C ALA A 118 4.39 0.78 -15.21
N GLY A 119 4.81 -0.44 -14.86
CA GLY A 119 5.62 -0.71 -13.69
C GLY A 119 6.98 -0.04 -13.74
N THR A 120 7.65 -0.06 -14.90
CA THR A 120 8.92 0.66 -15.08
C THR A 120 8.74 2.18 -14.95
N ALA A 121 7.67 2.73 -15.51
CA ALA A 121 7.33 4.13 -15.36
C ALA A 121 6.98 4.47 -13.91
N ALA A 122 6.32 3.58 -13.16
CA ALA A 122 5.98 3.81 -11.77
C ALA A 122 7.24 3.90 -10.89
N VAL A 123 8.21 3.01 -11.09
CA VAL A 123 9.49 3.08 -10.37
C VAL A 123 10.26 4.36 -10.70
N TYR A 124 10.14 4.86 -11.95
CA TYR A 124 10.84 6.07 -12.39
C TYR A 124 10.16 7.37 -11.94
N TYR A 125 8.85 7.52 -12.15
CA TYR A 125 8.10 8.75 -11.86
C TYR A 125 7.51 8.80 -10.45
N LEU A 126 7.36 7.65 -9.78
CA LEU A 126 6.78 7.50 -8.45
C LEU A 126 7.68 6.62 -7.54
N PRO A 127 8.97 6.95 -7.35
CA PRO A 127 9.91 6.11 -6.62
C PRO A 127 9.51 5.86 -5.17
N LYS A 128 9.01 6.88 -4.44
CA LYS A 128 8.67 6.72 -3.01
C LYS A 128 7.41 5.89 -2.85
N LEU A 129 6.35 6.19 -3.60
CA LEU A 129 5.13 5.40 -3.60
C LEU A 129 5.41 3.93 -4.01
N SER A 130 6.22 3.72 -5.05
CA SER A 130 6.57 2.36 -5.50
C SER A 130 7.33 1.57 -4.43
N ALA A 131 8.22 2.22 -3.68
CA ALA A 131 8.92 1.60 -2.55
C ALA A 131 7.96 1.25 -1.41
N ASN A 132 7.03 2.14 -1.04
CA ASN A 132 6.03 1.90 0.00
C ASN A 132 5.08 0.76 -0.36
N VAL A 133 4.60 0.72 -1.60
CA VAL A 133 3.73 -0.36 -2.10
C VAL A 133 4.49 -1.69 -2.12
N ARG A 134 5.77 -1.68 -2.51
CA ARG A 134 6.60 -2.90 -2.49
C ARG A 134 6.85 -3.40 -1.07
N ALA A 135 7.13 -2.50 -0.13
CA ALA A 135 7.28 -2.86 1.29
C ALA A 135 6.00 -3.47 1.83
N TYR A 136 4.85 -2.85 1.56
CA TYR A 136 3.56 -3.39 1.97
C TYR A 136 3.25 -4.76 1.33
N ALA A 137 3.56 -4.94 0.05
CA ALA A 137 3.38 -6.23 -0.59
C ALA A 137 4.24 -7.31 0.09
N SER A 138 5.46 -6.98 0.51
CA SER A 138 6.31 -7.87 1.30
C SER A 138 5.68 -8.19 2.66
N ASP A 139 5.20 -7.18 3.39
CA ASP A 139 4.54 -7.39 4.69
C ASP A 139 3.30 -8.31 4.56
N LEU A 140 2.55 -8.15 3.47
CA LEU A 140 1.36 -8.96 3.19
C LEU A 140 1.74 -10.40 2.79
N GLU A 141 2.81 -10.56 2.03
CA GLU A 141 3.37 -11.88 1.71
C GLU A 141 3.82 -12.59 2.97
N ASP A 142 4.48 -11.89 3.90
CA ASP A 142 4.94 -12.43 5.18
C ASP A 142 3.77 -12.86 6.09
N GLU A 143 2.70 -12.06 6.13
CA GLU A 143 1.54 -12.33 6.98
C GLU A 143 0.66 -13.48 6.44
N TYR A 144 0.37 -13.49 5.14
CA TYR A 144 -0.62 -14.42 4.57
C TYR A 144 0.00 -15.61 3.81
N THR A 145 1.22 -15.47 3.27
CA THR A 145 1.84 -16.47 2.39
C THR A 145 3.35 -16.61 2.63
N PRO A 146 3.79 -17.09 3.81
CA PRO A 146 5.20 -17.09 4.20
C PRO A 146 6.11 -17.94 3.29
N GLU A 147 5.55 -18.95 2.61
CA GLU A 147 6.31 -19.73 1.62
C GLU A 147 6.70 -18.89 0.40
N LEU A 148 5.79 -18.02 -0.08
CA LEU A 148 6.07 -17.12 -1.21
C LEU A 148 7.10 -16.07 -0.81
N ALA A 149 7.00 -15.52 0.39
CA ALA A 149 7.98 -14.57 0.92
C ALA A 149 9.39 -15.15 0.90
N ARG A 150 9.57 -16.38 1.40
CA ARG A 150 10.87 -17.08 1.37
C ARG A 150 11.40 -17.28 -0.05
N ILE A 151 10.54 -17.63 -1.00
CA ILE A 151 10.94 -17.80 -2.41
C ILE A 151 11.38 -16.46 -3.00
N HIS A 152 10.64 -15.38 -2.72
CA HIS A 152 11.01 -14.04 -3.17
C HIS A 152 12.32 -13.56 -2.56
N GLU A 153 12.55 -13.76 -1.26
CA GLU A 153 13.82 -13.40 -0.61
C GLU A 153 15.00 -14.19 -1.18
N THR A 154 14.84 -15.51 -1.33
CA THR A 154 15.85 -16.39 -1.91
C THR A 154 16.13 -15.98 -3.37
N GLY A 155 15.09 -15.67 -4.13
CA GLY A 155 15.20 -15.15 -5.49
C GLY A 155 15.93 -13.81 -5.55
N LYS A 156 15.62 -12.85 -4.67
CA LYS A 156 16.36 -11.57 -4.55
C LYS A 156 17.85 -11.80 -4.28
N ALA A 157 18.19 -12.71 -3.36
CA ALA A 157 19.58 -13.03 -3.04
C ALA A 157 20.32 -13.67 -4.22
N HIS A 158 19.71 -14.65 -4.90
CA HIS A 158 20.34 -15.31 -6.05
C HIS A 158 20.47 -14.39 -7.27
N THR A 159 19.48 -13.54 -7.51
CA THR A 159 19.55 -12.55 -8.60
C THR A 159 20.62 -11.48 -8.32
N ALA A 160 20.73 -11.00 -7.08
CA ALA A 160 21.78 -10.08 -6.68
C ALA A 160 23.18 -10.72 -6.81
N MET A 161 23.35 -11.97 -6.37
CA MET A 161 24.60 -12.71 -6.53
C MET A 161 24.94 -12.96 -8.00
N GLY A 162 23.95 -13.33 -8.81
CA GLY A 162 24.11 -13.54 -10.25
C GLY A 162 24.53 -12.25 -10.97
N TRP A 163 23.94 -11.13 -10.59
CA TRP A 163 24.32 -9.81 -11.10
C TRP A 163 25.75 -9.43 -10.69
N ALA A 164 26.08 -9.56 -9.41
CA ALA A 164 27.43 -9.29 -8.91
C ALA A 164 28.48 -10.14 -9.66
N ARG A 165 28.23 -11.44 -9.81
CA ARG A 165 29.11 -12.35 -10.57
C ARG A 165 29.23 -11.95 -12.05
N ALA A 166 28.17 -11.48 -12.69
CA ALA A 166 28.23 -11.01 -14.08
C ALA A 166 29.09 -9.74 -14.22
N VAL A 167 28.95 -8.80 -13.28
CA VAL A 167 29.77 -7.59 -13.22
C VAL A 167 31.24 -7.94 -12.99
N ASP A 168 31.51 -8.84 -12.04
CA ASP A 168 32.88 -9.29 -11.73
C ASP A 168 33.51 -10.06 -12.90
N GLY A 169 32.75 -10.94 -13.55
CA GLY A 169 33.20 -11.66 -14.74
C GLY A 169 33.53 -10.72 -15.91
N THR A 170 32.86 -9.58 -16.02
CA THR A 170 33.19 -8.57 -17.04
C THR A 170 34.54 -7.89 -16.77
N ARG A 171 34.88 -7.68 -15.48
CA ARG A 171 36.21 -7.19 -15.08
C ARG A 171 37.29 -8.23 -15.35
N GLU A 172 37.03 -9.49 -15.02
CA GLU A 172 37.96 -10.59 -15.24
C GLU A 172 38.23 -10.85 -16.73
N VAL A 173 37.20 -10.73 -17.59
CA VAL A 173 37.35 -10.80 -19.05
C VAL A 173 38.21 -9.65 -19.59
N ARG A 174 38.08 -8.43 -19.03
CA ARG A 174 38.92 -7.29 -19.41
C ARG A 174 40.39 -7.51 -19.03
N GLU A 175 40.65 -8.10 -17.87
CA GLU A 175 42.01 -8.39 -17.41
C GLU A 175 42.65 -9.56 -18.17
N LYS A 176 41.92 -10.66 -18.35
CA LYS A 176 42.40 -11.84 -19.11
C LYS A 176 42.44 -11.61 -20.61
N GLY A 177 41.62 -10.71 -21.14
CA GLY A 177 41.63 -10.33 -22.55
C GLY A 177 42.97 -9.76 -23.01
N LYS A 178 43.64 -8.96 -22.16
CA LYS A 178 44.97 -8.40 -22.48
C LYS A 178 46.04 -9.49 -22.59
N GLN A 179 45.96 -10.54 -21.78
CA GLN A 179 46.91 -11.68 -21.81
C GLN A 179 46.56 -12.70 -22.92
N GLY A 180 45.27 -12.93 -23.18
CA GLY A 180 44.79 -13.86 -24.21
C GLY A 180 45.06 -13.38 -25.64
N VAL A 181 45.00 -12.06 -25.88
CA VAL A 181 45.37 -11.47 -27.18
C VAL A 181 46.86 -11.72 -27.49
N LEU A 182 47.75 -11.64 -26.49
CA LEU A 182 49.17 -11.91 -26.69
C LEU A 182 49.44 -13.40 -26.99
N ALA A 183 48.80 -14.31 -26.25
CA ALA A 183 48.94 -15.74 -26.47
C ALA A 183 48.37 -16.19 -27.83
N ALA A 184 47.28 -15.59 -28.29
CA ALA A 184 46.70 -15.86 -29.60
C ALA A 184 47.62 -15.38 -30.74
N ILE A 185 48.26 -14.21 -30.59
CA ILE A 185 49.24 -13.71 -31.55
C ILE A 185 50.45 -14.64 -31.63
N GLU A 186 50.92 -15.19 -30.50
CA GLU A 186 52.03 -16.16 -30.47
C GLU A 186 51.69 -17.49 -31.16
N GLN A 187 50.48 -18.02 -30.96
CA GLN A 187 50.04 -19.26 -31.62
C GLN A 187 49.86 -19.09 -33.14
N VAL A 188 49.31 -17.97 -33.57
CA VAL A 188 49.19 -17.65 -35.00
C VAL A 188 50.57 -17.43 -35.63
N GLN A 189 51.49 -16.79 -34.92
CA GLN A 189 52.88 -16.61 -35.39
C GLN A 189 53.64 -17.94 -35.47
N GLY A 190 53.42 -18.87 -34.54
CA GLY A 190 54.01 -20.22 -34.54
C GLY A 190 53.49 -21.14 -35.65
N LEU A 191 52.22 -20.99 -36.04
CA LEU A 191 51.61 -21.79 -37.11
C LEU A 191 51.82 -21.21 -38.51
N THR A 192 51.83 -19.88 -38.65
CA THR A 192 51.85 -19.23 -39.97
C THR A 192 53.21 -18.65 -40.37
N GLY A 193 54.18 -18.58 -39.45
CA GLY A 193 55.54 -18.07 -39.72
C GLY A 193 55.59 -16.58 -40.11
N LEU A 194 54.45 -15.88 -40.15
CA LEU A 194 54.33 -14.48 -40.52
C LEU A 194 54.75 -13.59 -39.34
N ARG A 195 55.63 -12.60 -39.58
CA ARG A 195 56.05 -11.60 -38.60
C ARG A 195 54.96 -10.55 -38.34
N ILE A 196 53.87 -10.98 -37.70
CA ILE A 196 52.75 -10.10 -37.35
C ILE A 196 53.18 -9.03 -36.33
N ARG A 197 54.28 -9.25 -35.60
CA ARG A 197 54.89 -8.31 -34.63
C ARG A 197 55.30 -6.96 -35.24
N GLU A 198 55.70 -6.92 -36.53
CA GLU A 198 56.05 -5.66 -37.23
C GLU A 198 54.80 -4.91 -37.73
N ALA A 199 53.77 -5.63 -38.19
CA ALA A 199 52.46 -5.03 -38.50
C ALA A 199 51.73 -4.53 -37.24
N LEU A 200 51.96 -5.19 -36.09
CA LEU A 200 51.42 -4.78 -34.80
C LEU A 200 52.03 -3.48 -34.26
N GLY A 201 53.22 -3.06 -34.71
CA GLY A 201 53.78 -1.75 -34.35
C GLY A 201 52.87 -0.59 -34.80
N VAL A 202 52.20 -0.76 -35.95
CA VAL A 202 51.20 0.17 -36.47
C VAL A 202 49.86 0.01 -35.74
N ALA A 203 49.46 -1.22 -35.39
CA ALA A 203 48.21 -1.49 -34.66
C ALA A 203 48.26 -1.02 -33.20
N LYS A 204 49.40 -1.17 -32.51
CA LYS A 204 49.63 -0.70 -31.14
C LYS A 204 49.58 0.82 -31.05
N SER A 205 50.05 1.52 -32.10
CA SER A 205 49.92 2.98 -32.22
C SER A 205 48.46 3.44 -32.46
N MET A 206 47.63 2.61 -33.10
CA MET A 206 46.18 2.86 -33.23
C MET A 206 45.41 2.50 -31.96
N GLU A 207 45.82 1.45 -31.25
CA GLU A 207 45.20 1.02 -30.00
C GLU A 207 45.50 2.01 -28.87
N GLU A 208 46.74 2.51 -28.76
CA GLU A 208 47.09 3.60 -27.82
C GLU A 208 46.33 4.90 -28.14
N LYS A 209 46.15 5.23 -29.43
CA LYS A 209 45.30 6.37 -29.84
C LYS A 209 43.82 6.15 -29.53
N ALA A 210 43.29 4.94 -29.74
CA ALA A 210 41.90 4.63 -29.45
C ALA A 210 41.62 4.58 -27.95
N VAL A 211 42.55 4.02 -27.15
CA VAL A 211 42.48 4.04 -25.69
C VAL A 211 42.58 5.47 -25.16
N GLY A 212 43.48 6.29 -25.70
CA GLY A 212 43.59 7.71 -25.32
C GLY A 212 42.31 8.51 -25.64
N ILE A 213 41.68 8.28 -26.79
CA ILE A 213 40.39 8.94 -27.15
C ILE A 213 39.26 8.49 -26.22
N VAL A 214 39.27 7.24 -25.77
CA VAL A 214 38.28 6.70 -24.84
C VAL A 214 38.52 7.21 -23.42
N GLU A 215 39.77 7.27 -22.96
CA GLU A 215 40.15 7.87 -21.67
C GLU A 215 39.82 9.36 -21.64
N GLU A 216 40.15 10.12 -22.69
CA GLU A 216 39.80 11.53 -22.82
C GLU A 216 38.27 11.75 -22.76
N LYS A 217 37.49 10.91 -23.45
CA LYS A 217 36.02 10.99 -23.38
C LYS A 217 35.46 10.58 -22.03
N ILE A 218 36.11 9.66 -21.31
CA ILE A 218 35.70 9.26 -19.97
C ILE A 218 36.01 10.39 -18.98
N GLU A 219 37.19 11.00 -19.04
CA GLU A 219 37.52 12.18 -18.24
C GLU A 219 36.60 13.37 -18.57
N GLU A 220 36.24 13.57 -19.84
CA GLU A 220 35.27 14.60 -20.23
C GLU A 220 33.88 14.32 -19.64
N ILE A 221 33.46 13.06 -19.57
CA ILE A 221 32.19 12.63 -18.98
C ILE A 221 32.23 12.78 -17.45
N GLU A 222 33.31 12.38 -16.78
CA GLU A 222 33.49 12.55 -15.33
C GLU A 222 33.51 14.03 -14.96
N HIS A 223 34.27 14.85 -15.66
CA HIS A 223 34.31 16.30 -15.43
C HIS A 223 32.98 16.99 -15.76
N LYS A 224 32.22 16.51 -16.76
CA LYS A 224 30.83 16.96 -16.99
C LYS A 224 29.88 16.51 -15.89
N ALA A 225 30.06 15.32 -15.33
CA ALA A 225 29.25 14.81 -14.23
C ALA A 225 29.51 15.59 -12.95
N GLU A 226 30.78 15.86 -12.60
CA GLU A 226 31.17 16.68 -11.45
C GLU A 226 30.65 18.11 -11.57
N LYS A 227 30.81 18.75 -12.75
CA LYS A 227 30.24 20.09 -12.97
C LYS A 227 28.72 20.12 -12.83
N ARG A 228 28.01 19.08 -13.30
CA ARG A 228 26.56 18.99 -13.13
C ARG A 228 26.17 18.75 -11.67
N LEU A 229 26.97 17.99 -10.91
CA LEU A 229 26.79 17.79 -9.48
C LEU A 229 26.96 19.12 -8.72
N GLU A 230 28.02 19.89 -8.98
CA GLU A 230 28.22 21.21 -8.37
C GLU A 230 27.11 22.21 -8.75
N GLU A 231 26.64 22.16 -10.01
CA GLU A 231 25.54 23.00 -10.45
C GLU A 231 24.21 22.62 -9.77
N LEU A 232 23.96 21.32 -9.59
CA LEU A 232 22.84 20.79 -8.81
C LEU A 232 22.93 21.19 -7.33
N GLU A 233 24.10 21.10 -6.70
CA GLU A 233 24.30 21.54 -5.32
C GLU A 233 24.02 23.04 -5.16
N ARG A 234 24.52 23.88 -6.08
CA ARG A 234 24.21 25.31 -6.08
C ARG A 234 22.73 25.61 -6.28
N GLN A 235 22.04 24.86 -7.15
CA GLN A 235 20.59 24.99 -7.34
C GLN A 235 19.82 24.57 -6.09
N VAL A 236 20.27 23.51 -5.39
CA VAL A 236 19.67 23.04 -4.14
C VAL A 236 19.91 24.05 -3.01
N GLU A 237 21.10 24.62 -2.88
CA GLU A 237 21.39 25.67 -1.89
C GLU A 237 20.61 26.97 -2.17
N ALA A 238 20.47 27.36 -3.44
CA ALA A 238 19.65 28.50 -3.83
C ALA A 238 18.17 28.27 -3.50
N ALA A 239 17.64 27.08 -3.82
CA ALA A 239 16.28 26.69 -3.48
C ALA A 239 16.04 26.55 -1.96
N ALA A 240 17.08 26.21 -1.18
CA ALA A 240 17.01 26.16 0.28
C ALA A 240 16.99 27.57 0.91
N LYS A 241 17.73 28.52 0.34
CA LYS A 241 17.71 29.94 0.75
C LYS A 241 16.38 30.62 0.41
N GLU A 242 15.77 30.28 -0.73
CA GLU A 242 14.46 30.82 -1.13
C GLU A 242 13.31 30.27 -0.27
N ARG A 243 13.49 29.10 0.37
CA ARG A 243 12.51 28.51 1.30
C ARG A 243 12.64 28.98 2.76
N THR A 244 13.68 29.76 3.09
CA THR A 244 13.95 30.25 4.46
C THR A 244 13.67 31.74 4.66
N VAL A 245 13.06 32.40 3.66
CA VAL A 245 12.47 33.76 3.73
C VAL A 245 10.95 33.64 3.67
#